data_AF-A0A2H0NFA6-F1
#
_entry.id   AF-A0A2H0NFA6-F1
#
_cell.length_a   1.000
_cell.length_b   1.000
_cell.length_c   1.000
_cell.angle_alpha   90.00
_cell.angle_beta   90.00
_cell.angle_gamma   90.00
#
_symmetry.space_group_name_H-M   'P 1'
#
loop_
_entity.id
_entity.type
_entity.pdbx_description
1 polymer ?
#
loop_
_entity_poly.entity_id
_entity_poly.type
_entity_poly.pdbx_seq_one_letter_code
_entity_poly.pdbx_strand_id
1 'polypeptide(L)'
;KRKIDRLLDAHLEGALELAEYQQKKNTLVEQKAELQQKLSHFERKGNHWLELMRNWILDANQAKNLASAENFDEIKMFLKKIGSNQKIENQSLSIFWKSPWDYLAKAHAEGRSPEAESSRSLKMWTRGELDS
;
A
#
# COMPACT_ATOMS: atom_id res chain seq x y z
N LYS A 1 10.69 30.25 4.56
CA LYS A 1 10.83 31.72 4.38
C LYS A 1 11.39 32.36 5.65
N ARG A 2 10.67 32.26 6.78
CA ARG A 2 11.05 32.80 8.11
C ARG A 2 12.54 32.76 8.53
N LYS A 3 13.32 31.72 8.20
CA LYS A 3 14.74 31.64 8.57
C LYS A 3 15.65 32.55 7.73
N ILE A 4 15.37 32.70 6.44
CA ILE A 4 16.14 33.58 5.54
C ILE A 4 15.80 35.04 5.84
N ASP A 5 14.53 35.32 6.11
CA ASP A 5 14.07 36.67 6.47
C ASP A 5 14.76 37.13 7.77
N ARG A 6 14.76 36.30 8.82
CA ARG A 6 15.50 36.59 10.07
C ARG A 6 17.02 36.71 9.90
N LEU A 7 17.60 35.98 8.94
CA LEU A 7 19.03 36.06 8.65
C LEU A 7 19.37 37.42 8.00
N LEU A 8 18.47 37.93 7.17
CA LEU A 8 18.59 39.26 6.57
C LEU A 8 18.43 40.35 7.63
N ASP A 9 17.44 40.24 8.51
CA ASP A 9 17.24 41.19 9.62
C ASP A 9 18.49 41.29 10.52
N ALA A 10 19.09 40.16 10.90
CA ALA A 10 20.30 40.13 11.72
C ALA A 10 21.54 40.73 11.02
N HIS A 11 21.61 40.67 9.68
CA HIS A 11 22.66 41.36 8.93
C HIS A 11 22.42 42.88 8.88
N LEU A 12 21.16 43.30 8.71
CA LEU A 12 20.78 44.72 8.72
C LEU A 12 21.00 45.38 10.09
N GLU A 13 20.83 44.62 11.18
CA GLU A 13 21.12 45.05 12.55
C GLU A 13 22.63 45.09 12.87
N GLY A 14 23.49 44.69 11.92
CA GLY A 14 24.95 44.70 12.09
C GLY A 14 25.49 43.56 12.96
N ALA A 15 24.66 42.58 13.33
CA ALA A 15 25.07 41.44 14.16
C ALA A 15 25.84 40.35 13.39
N LEU A 16 25.90 40.45 12.06
CA LEU A 16 26.59 39.50 11.16
C LEU A 16 27.39 40.26 10.10
N GLU A 17 28.63 39.84 9.91
CA GLU A 17 29.43 40.32 8.77
C GLU A 17 28.89 39.77 7.44
N LEU A 18 29.18 40.48 6.35
CA LEU A 18 28.69 40.14 5.01
C LEU A 18 29.09 38.72 4.58
N ALA A 19 30.32 38.31 4.89
CA ALA A 19 30.83 36.98 4.56
C ALA A 19 30.05 35.87 5.30
N GLU A 20 29.79 36.05 6.59
CA GLU A 20 29.02 35.11 7.40
C GLU A 20 27.56 35.00 6.95
N TYR A 21 26.95 36.14 6.60
CA TYR A 21 25.61 36.19 6.00
C TYR A 21 25.55 35.40 4.69
N GLN A 22 26.50 35.62 3.78
CA GLN A 22 26.55 34.93 2.48
C GLN A 22 26.69 33.42 2.66
N GLN A 23 27.58 32.97 3.54
CA GLN A 23 27.78 31.55 3.82
C GLN A 23 26.49 30.91 4.37
N LYS A 24 25.87 31.51 5.40
CA LYS A 24 24.63 30.98 5.99
C LYS A 24 23.47 31.00 4.99
N LYS A 25 23.37 32.03 4.16
CA LYS A 25 22.34 32.12 3.11
C LYS A 25 22.49 31.01 2.09
N ASN A 26 23.71 30.76 1.60
CA ASN A 26 23.97 29.70 0.62
C ASN A 26 23.56 28.33 1.17
N THR A 27 23.98 28.00 2.39
CA THR A 27 23.58 26.75 3.06
C THR A 27 22.07 26.60 3.16
N LEU A 28 21.35 27.66 3.57
CA LEU A 28 19.89 27.61 3.69
C LEU A 28 19.18 27.49 2.34
N VAL A 29 19.72 28.12 1.29
CA VAL A 29 19.18 28.02 -0.07
C VAL A 29 19.38 26.61 -0.63
N GLU A 30 20.55 26.02 -0.41
CA GLU A 30 20.87 24.66 -0.85
C GLU A 30 20.00 23.62 -0.14
N GLN A 31 19.86 23.71 1.19
CA GLN A 31 18.93 22.88 1.95
C GLN A 31 17.47 23.03 1.48
N LYS A 32 17.05 24.26 1.16
CA LYS A 32 15.71 24.50 0.62
C LYS A 32 15.54 23.81 -0.74
N ALA A 33 16.52 23.93 -1.62
CA ALA A 33 16.49 23.29 -2.93
C ALA A 33 16.43 21.76 -2.81
N GLU A 34 17.24 21.17 -1.94
CA GLU A 34 17.26 19.73 -1.67
C GLU A 34 15.90 19.23 -1.14
N LEU A 35 15.30 19.95 -0.19
CA LEU A 35 13.97 19.61 0.34
C LEU A 35 12.88 19.73 -0.73
N GLN A 36 12.93 20.74 -1.59
CA GLN A 36 11.98 20.90 -2.69
C GLN A 36 12.13 19.76 -3.73
N GLN A 37 13.36 19.34 -4.02
CA GLN A 37 13.60 18.18 -4.89
C GLN A 37 13.03 16.90 -4.27
N LYS A 38 13.32 16.64 -2.99
CA LYS A 38 12.76 15.49 -2.27
C LYS A 38 11.24 15.50 -2.30
N LEU A 39 10.60 16.64 -2.03
CA LEU A 39 9.14 16.78 -2.09
C LEU A 39 8.59 16.44 -3.48
N SER A 40 9.20 16.99 -4.55
CA SER A 40 8.78 16.69 -5.93
C SER A 40 8.96 15.20 -6.27
N HIS A 41 10.04 14.57 -5.79
CA HIS A 41 10.22 13.13 -5.93
C HIS A 41 9.15 12.32 -5.20
N PHE A 42 8.75 12.74 -4.00
CA PHE A 42 7.64 12.14 -3.25
C PHE A 42 6.30 12.31 -3.96
N GLU A 43 5.99 13.48 -4.52
CA GLU A 43 4.75 13.68 -5.28
C GLU A 43 4.69 12.78 -6.53
N ARG A 44 5.83 12.60 -7.22
CA ARG A 44 5.89 11.77 -8.44
C ARG A 44 5.90 10.27 -8.17
N LYS A 45 6.65 9.80 -7.17
CA LYS A 45 6.83 8.37 -6.88
C LYS A 45 5.97 7.88 -5.71
N GLY A 46 5.73 8.73 -4.72
CA GLY A 46 4.99 8.41 -3.49
C GLY A 46 3.48 8.31 -3.68
N ASN A 47 2.89 9.03 -4.63
CA ASN A 47 1.45 8.90 -4.88
C ASN A 47 1.07 7.53 -5.47
N HIS A 48 1.98 6.88 -6.20
CA HIS A 48 1.68 5.62 -6.86
C HIS A 48 1.37 4.49 -5.86
N TRP A 49 2.17 4.33 -4.81
CA TRP A 49 1.93 3.25 -3.83
C TRP A 49 0.68 3.53 -2.99
N LEU A 50 0.37 4.80 -2.67
CA LEU A 50 -0.85 5.18 -1.97
C LEU A 50 -2.09 4.86 -2.79
N GLU A 51 -2.10 5.21 -4.07
CA GLU A 51 -3.21 4.88 -4.97
C GLU A 51 -3.36 3.37 -5.16
N LEU A 52 -2.26 2.63 -5.30
CA LEU A 52 -2.29 1.16 -5.36
C LEU A 52 -2.88 0.56 -4.08
N MET A 53 -2.50 1.05 -2.90
CA MET A 53 -3.07 0.56 -1.64
C MET A 53 -4.54 0.93 -1.50
N ARG A 54 -4.93 2.16 -1.88
CA ARG A 54 -6.33 2.59 -1.89
C ARG A 54 -7.18 1.67 -2.76
N ASN A 55 -6.74 1.41 -3.98
CA ASN A 55 -7.43 0.52 -4.91
C ASN A 55 -7.50 -0.92 -4.37
N TRP A 56 -6.42 -1.40 -3.75
CA TRP A 56 -6.43 -2.73 -3.13
C TRP A 56 -7.45 -2.85 -1.98
N ILE A 57 -7.54 -1.85 -1.11
CA ILE A 57 -8.55 -1.82 -0.03
C ILE A 57 -9.98 -1.81 -0.60
N LEU A 58 -10.22 -1.04 -1.67
CA LEU A 58 -11.51 -1.00 -2.36
C LEU A 58 -11.87 -2.36 -2.98
N ASP A 59 -10.92 -2.98 -3.68
CA ASP A 59 -11.11 -4.32 -4.27
C ASP A 59 -11.36 -5.38 -3.17
N ALA A 60 -10.69 -5.29 -2.02
CA ALA A 60 -10.89 -6.20 -0.89
C ALA A 60 -12.29 -6.03 -0.26
N ASN A 61 -12.78 -4.80 -0.14
CA ASN A 61 -14.15 -4.54 0.31
C ASN A 61 -15.17 -5.07 -0.70
N GLN A 62 -14.91 -4.93 -2.00
CA GLN A 62 -15.76 -5.53 -3.04
C GLN A 62 -15.77 -7.06 -2.95
N ALA A 63 -14.63 -7.70 -2.64
CA ALA A 63 -14.55 -9.14 -2.45
C ALA A 63 -15.52 -9.64 -1.36
N LYS A 64 -15.64 -8.90 -0.25
CA LYS A 64 -16.59 -9.22 0.83
C LYS A 64 -18.04 -9.18 0.34
N ASN A 65 -18.38 -8.15 -0.42
CA ASN A 65 -19.73 -8.00 -1.00
C ASN A 65 -20.04 -9.13 -1.99
N LEU A 66 -19.10 -9.44 -2.90
CA LEU A 66 -19.22 -10.52 -3.88
C LEU A 66 -19.33 -11.89 -3.21
N ALA A 67 -18.58 -12.14 -2.13
CA ALA A 67 -18.68 -13.38 -1.37
C ALA A 67 -20.06 -13.59 -0.71
N SER A 68 -20.80 -12.51 -0.50
CA SER A 68 -22.16 -12.54 0.05
C SER A 68 -23.24 -12.55 -1.05
N ALA A 69 -22.84 -12.38 -2.31
CA ALA A 69 -23.73 -12.37 -3.46
C ALA A 69 -23.81 -13.78 -4.07
N GLU A 70 -24.97 -14.16 -4.59
CA GLU A 70 -25.18 -15.43 -5.31
C GLU A 70 -24.79 -15.33 -6.80
N ASN A 71 -23.92 -14.39 -7.16
CA ASN A 71 -23.48 -14.17 -8.54
C ASN A 71 -22.11 -14.83 -8.80
N PHE A 72 -22.16 -16.09 -9.23
CA PHE A 72 -20.98 -16.91 -9.48
C PHE A 72 -20.09 -16.41 -10.63
N ASP A 73 -20.66 -15.75 -11.64
CA ASP A 73 -19.90 -15.21 -12.77
C ASP A 73 -19.02 -14.04 -12.34
N GLU A 74 -19.55 -13.13 -11.52
CA GLU A 74 -18.78 -12.01 -10.97
C GLU A 74 -17.70 -12.49 -10.00
N ILE A 75 -18.01 -13.47 -9.15
CA ILE A 75 -17.02 -14.09 -8.25
C ILE A 75 -15.89 -14.73 -9.07
N LYS A 76 -16.22 -15.46 -10.14
CA LYS A 76 -15.22 -16.08 -11.02
C LYS A 76 -14.35 -15.04 -11.72
N MET A 77 -14.94 -13.97 -12.26
CA MET A 77 -14.21 -12.86 -12.89
C MET A 77 -13.26 -12.20 -11.89
N PHE A 78 -13.74 -11.96 -10.67
CA PHE A 78 -12.95 -11.37 -9.60
C PHE A 78 -11.77 -12.27 -9.22
N LEU A 79 -12.00 -13.57 -8.97
CA LEU A 79 -10.94 -14.52 -8.64
C LEU A 79 -9.91 -14.67 -9.78
N LYS A 80 -10.32 -14.54 -11.04
CA LYS A 80 -9.40 -14.51 -12.18
C LYS A 80 -8.54 -13.23 -12.20
N LYS A 81 -9.08 -12.09 -11.76
CA LYS A 81 -8.35 -10.82 -11.62
C LYS A 81 -7.29 -10.89 -10.51
N ILE A 82 -7.65 -11.45 -9.35
CA ILE A 82 -6.82 -11.35 -8.14
C ILE A 82 -5.99 -12.61 -7.82
N GLY A 83 -6.42 -13.78 -8.30
CA GLY A 83 -5.78 -15.07 -8.02
C GLY A 83 -4.76 -15.47 -9.07
N SER A 84 -3.72 -16.20 -8.65
CA SER A 84 -2.72 -16.78 -9.54
C SER A 84 -2.80 -18.31 -9.51
N ASN A 85 -2.55 -18.97 -10.65
CA ASN A 85 -2.39 -20.42 -10.79
C ASN A 85 -3.50 -21.26 -10.13
N GLN A 86 -4.76 -20.98 -10.46
CA GLN A 86 -5.91 -21.70 -9.93
C GLN A 86 -5.85 -23.19 -10.34
N LYS A 87 -5.92 -24.10 -9.35
CA LYS A 87 -6.03 -25.54 -9.59
C LYS A 87 -7.38 -26.02 -9.05
N ILE A 88 -8.11 -26.79 -9.87
CA ILE A 88 -9.32 -27.49 -9.46
C ILE A 88 -8.98 -28.97 -9.36
N GLU A 89 -9.22 -29.56 -8.20
CA GLU A 89 -8.96 -30.98 -7.95
C GLU A 89 -9.99 -31.48 -6.93
N ASN A 90 -10.62 -32.64 -7.20
CA ASN A 90 -11.62 -33.25 -6.32
C ASN A 90 -12.72 -32.27 -5.85
N GLN A 91 -13.27 -31.49 -6.80
CA GLN A 91 -14.28 -30.45 -6.54
C GLN A 91 -13.84 -29.33 -5.57
N SER A 92 -12.55 -29.25 -5.27
CA SER A 92 -11.96 -28.21 -4.44
C SER A 92 -11.15 -27.24 -5.30
N LEU A 93 -11.35 -25.95 -5.07
CA LEU A 93 -10.58 -24.88 -5.71
C LEU A 93 -9.41 -24.47 -4.81
N SER A 94 -8.20 -24.62 -5.33
CA SER A 94 -6.97 -24.13 -4.70
C SER A 94 -6.47 -22.88 -5.43
N ILE A 95 -6.27 -21.80 -4.68
CA ILE A 95 -5.80 -20.52 -5.21
C ILE A 95 -4.47 -20.15 -4.54
N PHE A 96 -3.47 -19.79 -5.35
CA PHE A 96 -2.23 -19.24 -4.85
C PHE A 96 -2.33 -17.71 -4.80
N TRP A 97 -2.39 -17.18 -3.59
CA TRP A 97 -2.41 -15.74 -3.34
C TRP A 97 -1.02 -15.15 -3.50
N LYS A 98 -0.91 -14.08 -4.29
CA LYS A 98 0.31 -13.25 -4.38
C LYS A 98 0.10 -11.97 -3.56
N SER A 99 1.19 -11.36 -3.10
CA SER A 99 1.15 -10.04 -2.47
C SER A 99 0.40 -9.03 -3.37
N PRO A 100 -0.52 -8.22 -2.83
CA PRO A 100 -0.87 -8.08 -1.41
C PRO A 100 -2.03 -8.98 -0.91
N TRP A 101 -2.59 -9.87 -1.74
CA TRP A 101 -3.75 -10.68 -1.38
C TRP A 101 -3.47 -11.79 -0.36
N ASP A 102 -2.20 -12.20 -0.24
CA ASP A 102 -1.78 -13.20 0.74
C ASP A 102 -1.94 -12.72 2.19
N TYR A 103 -1.85 -11.40 2.44
CA TYR A 103 -2.10 -10.83 3.77
C TYR A 103 -3.53 -11.09 4.25
N LEU A 104 -4.53 -10.88 3.39
CA LEU A 104 -5.94 -11.13 3.72
C LEU A 104 -6.22 -12.62 3.91
N ALA A 105 -5.61 -13.45 3.07
CA ALA A 105 -5.77 -14.90 3.15
C ALA A 105 -5.18 -15.47 4.47
N LYS A 106 -4.03 -14.95 4.92
CA LYS A 106 -3.43 -15.30 6.21
C LYS A 106 -4.26 -14.81 7.39
N ALA A 107 -4.71 -13.55 7.38
CA ALA A 107 -5.51 -12.99 8.46
C ALA A 107 -6.80 -13.80 8.72
N HIS A 108 -7.42 -14.32 7.65
CA HIS A 108 -8.60 -15.16 7.76
C HIS A 108 -8.29 -16.61 8.19
N ALA A 109 -7.10 -17.14 7.89
CA ALA A 109 -6.65 -18.45 8.35
C ALA A 109 -6.27 -18.44 9.84
N GLU A 110 -5.61 -17.38 10.31
CA GLU A 110 -5.21 -17.19 11.71
C GLU A 110 -6.43 -17.02 12.62
N GLY A 111 -7.49 -16.33 12.17
CA GLY A 111 -8.76 -16.26 12.90
C GLY A 111 -9.52 -17.60 13.00
N ARG A 112 -9.03 -18.67 12.36
CA ARG A 112 -9.67 -19.98 12.28
C ARG A 112 -8.86 -21.15 12.89
N SER A 113 -7.73 -20.95 13.59
CA SER A 113 -7.02 -22.08 14.24
C SER A 113 -6.27 -21.73 15.55
N PRO A 114 -6.22 -22.64 16.55
CA PRO A 114 -5.20 -22.61 17.63
C PRO A 114 -3.83 -23.19 17.22
N GLU A 115 -3.75 -24.04 16.20
CA GLU A 115 -2.47 -24.57 15.72
C GLU A 115 -2.41 -24.53 14.18
N ALA A 116 -1.38 -23.85 13.69
CA ALA A 116 -1.12 -23.63 12.27
C ALA A 116 -0.56 -24.89 11.59
N GLU A 117 -1.30 -25.46 10.63
CA GLU A 117 -0.70 -26.37 9.65
C GLU A 117 -0.31 -25.60 8.38
N SER A 118 1.01 -25.50 8.24
CA SER A 118 1.75 -24.83 7.18
C SER A 118 1.72 -25.64 5.88
N SER A 119 1.15 -25.06 4.81
CA SER A 119 1.87 -24.74 3.55
C SER A 119 0.93 -24.55 2.34
N ARG A 120 0.83 -23.27 1.92
CA ARG A 120 0.65 -22.79 0.52
C ARG A 120 -0.63 -23.02 -0.28
N SER A 121 -1.71 -23.60 0.24
CA SER A 121 -3.01 -23.52 -0.46
C SER A 121 -4.16 -23.32 0.53
N LEU A 122 -4.78 -22.12 0.52
CA LEU A 122 -6.06 -21.94 1.19
C LEU A 122 -7.16 -22.60 0.35
N LYS A 123 -7.76 -23.67 0.89
CA LYS A 123 -9.01 -24.24 0.37
C LYS A 123 -10.15 -23.28 0.73
N MET A 124 -10.71 -22.61 -0.27
CA MET A 124 -11.71 -21.56 -0.03
C MET A 124 -13.15 -22.05 -0.20
N TRP A 125 -13.39 -23.07 -1.03
CA TRP A 125 -14.73 -23.56 -1.35
C TRP A 125 -14.74 -25.09 -1.53
N THR A 126 -15.73 -25.74 -0.92
CA THR A 126 -16.13 -27.13 -1.14
C THR A 126 -17.60 -27.14 -1.51
N ARG A 127 -17.98 -27.78 -2.62
CA ARG A 127 -19.39 -27.98 -2.96
C ARG A 127 -20.01 -28.84 -1.85
N GLY A 128 -21.04 -28.34 -1.18
CA GLY A 128 -21.78 -29.11 -0.19
C GLY A 128 -22.46 -30.31 -0.85
N GLU A 129 -22.08 -31.51 -0.42
CA GLU A 129 -22.99 -32.65 -0.42
C GLU A 129 -23.99 -32.42 0.71
N LEU A 130 -25.20 -32.00 0.34
CA LEU A 130 -26.40 -32.25 1.12
C LEU A 130 -27.30 -33.10 0.24
N ASP A 131 -26.97 -34.39 0.15
CA ASP A 131 -27.96 -35.43 -0.12
C ASP A 131 -28.42 -35.97 1.24
N SER A 132 -29.59 -35.51 1.68
CA SER A 132 -30.61 -36.21 2.48
C SER A 132 -31.88 -35.37 2.54
#